data_AF-A0A0Q4V9F4-F1
#
_entry.id   AF-A0A0Q4V9F4-F1
#
_cell.length_a   1.000
_cell.length_b   1.000
_cell.length_c   1.000
_cell.angle_alpha   90.00
_cell.angle_beta   90.00
_cell.angle_gamma   90.00
#
_symmetry.space_group_name_H-M   'P 1'
#
loop_
_entity.id
_entity.type
_entity.pdbx_description
1 polymer ?
#
loop_
_entity_poly.entity_id
_entity_poly.type
_entity_poly.pdbx_seq_one_letter_code
_entity_poly.pdbx_strand_id
1 'polypeptide(L)' 'MNGMSASELAERAAVSRVTLRNIETGVTSARVDSLLAILTALGVVDRVIESTDPYRNDAARVRIDEILGAGGSL' A
#
# COMPACT_ATOMS: atom_id res chain seq x y z
N MET A 1 -7.66 -15.37 -3.66
CA MET A 1 -6.70 -14.28 -4.00
C MET A 1 -5.32 -14.92 -4.06
N ASN A 2 -4.56 -14.81 -5.16
CA ASN A 2 -3.21 -15.39 -5.31
C ASN A 2 -3.04 -16.87 -4.89
N GLY A 3 -4.08 -17.70 -5.03
CA GLY A 3 -4.04 -19.11 -4.59
C GLY A 3 -4.23 -19.35 -3.08
N MET A 4 -4.41 -18.30 -2.27
CA MET A 4 -4.70 -18.39 -0.83
C MET A 4 -6.18 -18.13 -0.53
N SER A 5 -6.71 -18.85 0.44
CA SER A 5 -7.97 -18.53 1.12
C SER A 5 -7.80 -17.33 2.06
N ALA A 6 -8.91 -16.66 2.38
CA ALA A 6 -8.89 -15.54 3.33
C ALA A 6 -8.43 -15.97 4.75
N SER A 7 -8.60 -17.24 5.14
CA SER A 7 -8.03 -17.79 6.39
C SER A 7 -6.52 -17.75 6.36
N GLU A 8 -5.95 -18.36 5.31
CA GLU A 8 -4.51 -18.55 5.20
C GLU A 8 -3.81 -17.19 5.09
N LEU A 9 -4.43 -16.23 4.39
CA LEU A 9 -3.89 -14.88 4.30
C LEU A 9 -3.93 -14.16 5.66
N ALA A 10 -5.07 -14.21 6.37
CA ALA A 10 -5.20 -13.59 7.68
C ALA A 10 -4.22 -14.18 8.70
N GLU A 11 -4.06 -15.51 8.69
CA GLU A 11 -3.11 -16.23 9.55
C GLU A 11 -1.66 -15.84 9.22
N ARG A 12 -1.28 -15.89 7.94
CA ARG A 12 0.07 -15.52 7.49
C ARG A 12 0.42 -14.06 7.77
N ALA A 13 -0.56 -13.17 7.73
CA ALA A 13 -0.41 -11.76 8.06
C ALA A 13 -0.54 -11.46 9.57
N ALA A 14 -0.82 -12.46 10.42
CA ALA A 14 -1.07 -12.30 11.85
C ALA A 14 -2.19 -11.29 12.18
N VAL A 15 -3.26 -11.28 11.38
CA VAL A 15 -4.45 -10.42 11.57
C VAL A 15 -5.72 -11.25 11.72
N SER A 16 -6.78 -10.66 12.29
CA SER A 16 -8.08 -11.32 12.32
C SER A 16 -8.72 -11.36 10.92
N ARG A 17 -9.54 -12.39 10.64
CA ARG A 17 -10.37 -12.42 9.42
C ARG A 17 -11.32 -11.22 9.32
N VAL A 18 -11.76 -10.67 10.44
CA VAL A 18 -12.59 -9.46 10.48
C VAL A 18 -11.79 -8.25 10.00
N THR A 19 -10.54 -8.10 10.46
CA THR A 19 -9.62 -7.04 9.99
C THR A 19 -9.39 -7.15 8.50
N LEU A 20 -9.07 -8.34 7.99
CA LEU A 20 -8.87 -8.57 6.55
C LEU A 20 -10.13 -8.19 5.76
N ARG A 21 -11.30 -8.68 6.17
CA ARG A 21 -12.58 -8.35 5.51
C ARG A 21 -12.91 -6.86 5.55
N ASN A 22 -12.66 -6.19 6.68
CA ASN A 22 -12.90 -4.75 6.81
C ASN A 22 -12.02 -3.95 5.84
N ILE A 23 -10.77 -4.38 5.64
CA ILE A 23 -9.85 -3.78 4.66
C ILE A 23 -10.36 -4.03 3.23
N GLU A 24 -10.74 -5.27 2.90
CA GLU A 24 -11.25 -5.64 1.57
C GLU A 24 -12.55 -4.93 1.18
N THR A 25 -13.41 -4.65 2.16
CA THR A 25 -14.73 -4.05 1.94
C THR A 25 -14.77 -2.53 2.15
N GLY A 26 -13.68 -1.94 2.66
CA GLY A 26 -13.60 -0.50 2.93
C GLY A 26 -14.55 0.00 4.03
N VAL A 27 -15.04 -0.89 4.91
CA VAL A 27 -16.10 -0.60 5.89
C VAL A 27 -15.58 0.10 7.16
N THR A 28 -14.27 0.05 7.43
CA THR A 28 -13.67 0.65 8.64
C THR A 28 -12.29 1.21 8.34
N SER A 29 -11.82 2.16 9.17
CA SER A 29 -10.44 2.63 9.12
C SER A 29 -9.46 1.46 9.28
N ALA A 30 -8.74 1.16 8.20
CA ALA A 30 -7.66 0.20 8.21
C ALA A 30 -6.47 0.81 8.98
N ARG A 31 -5.90 0.06 9.92
CA ARG A 31 -4.58 0.45 10.44
C ARG A 31 -3.54 0.18 9.36
N VAL A 32 -2.63 1.14 9.16
CA VAL A 32 -1.56 1.04 8.15
C VAL A 32 -0.68 -0.18 8.43
N ASP A 33 -0.39 -0.49 9.70
CA ASP A 33 0.34 -1.69 10.09
C ASP A 33 -0.29 -2.98 9.55
N SER A 34 -1.61 -3.13 9.73
CA SER A 34 -2.36 -4.30 9.32
C SER A 34 -2.41 -4.42 7.80
N LEU A 35 -2.55 -3.29 7.09
CA LEU A 35 -2.49 -3.24 5.64
C LEU A 35 -1.11 -3.69 5.12
N LEU A 36 -0.02 -3.16 5.68
CA LEU A 36 1.34 -3.53 5.29
C LEU A 36 1.66 -5.00 5.61
N ALA A 37 1.17 -5.53 6.74
CA ALA A 37 1.32 -6.94 7.08
C ALA A 37 0.65 -7.86 6.04
N ILE A 38 -0.57 -7.51 5.59
CA ILE A 38 -1.29 -8.24 4.55
C ILE A 38 -0.54 -8.18 3.20
N LEU A 39 -0.08 -6.99 2.80
CA LEU A 39 0.70 -6.81 1.56
C LEU A 39 2.02 -7.58 1.58
N THR A 40 2.65 -7.68 2.76
CA THR A 40 3.86 -8.48 2.98
C THR A 40 3.56 -9.97 2.86
N ALA A 41 2.47 -10.44 3.49
CA ALA A 41 2.03 -11.83 3.39
C ALA A 41 1.70 -12.24 1.95
N LEU A 42 1.16 -11.32 1.13
CA LEU A 42 0.90 -11.49 -0.30
C LEU A 42 2.16 -11.40 -1.19
N GLY A 43 3.30 -10.97 -0.64
CA GLY A 43 4.55 -10.81 -1.40
C GLY A 43 4.55 -9.64 -2.37
N VAL A 44 3.77 -8.58 -2.10
CA VAL A 44 3.64 -7.40 -2.98
C VAL A 44 4.03 -6.09 -2.31
N VAL A 45 4.45 -6.13 -1.04
CA VAL A 45 4.79 -4.93 -0.26
C VAL A 45 5.88 -4.08 -0.91
N ASP A 46 6.88 -4.71 -1.54
CA ASP A 46 7.99 -3.98 -2.18
C ASP A 46 7.50 -3.08 -3.32
N ARG A 47 6.51 -3.51 -4.12
CA ARG A 47 5.91 -2.63 -5.16
C ARG A 47 5.21 -1.43 -4.54
N VAL A 48 4.55 -1.61 -3.40
CA VAL A 48 3.88 -0.52 -2.70
C VAL A 48 4.93 0.45 -2.16
N ILE A 49 6.00 -0.05 -1.55
CA ILE A 49 7.13 0.78 -1.08
C ILE A 49 7.76 1.54 -2.24
N GLU A 50 8.08 0.87 -3.35
CA GLU A 50 8.65 1.53 -4.54
C GLU A 50 7.73 2.62 -5.10
N SER A 51 6.40 2.44 -5.02
CA SER A 51 5.44 3.43 -5.49
C SER A 51 5.38 4.69 -4.62
N THR A 52 5.97 4.66 -3.42
CA THR A 52 6.03 5.85 -2.54
C THR A 52 7.14 6.83 -2.94
N ASP A 53 8.08 6.41 -3.80
CA ASP A 53 9.05 7.33 -4.40
C ASP A 53 8.37 8.15 -5.51
N PRO A 54 8.15 9.46 -5.33
CA PRO A 54 7.50 10.28 -6.34
C PRO A 54 8.33 10.40 -7.63
N TYR A 55 9.65 10.18 -7.58
CA TYR A 55 10.49 10.17 -8.78
C TYR A 55 10.31 8.91 -9.62
N ARG A 56 9.64 7.88 -9.09
CA ARG A 56 9.23 6.69 -9.86
C ARG A 56 7.84 6.82 -10.49
N ASN A 57 7.22 8.00 -10.38
CA ASN A 57 5.91 8.31 -10.94
C ASN A 57 6.00 9.50 -11.91
N ASP A 58 5.64 9.29 -13.18
CA ASP A 58 5.78 10.31 -14.22
C ASP A 58 4.93 11.56 -13.97
N ALA A 59 3.70 11.39 -13.46
CA ALA A 59 2.84 12.54 -13.15
C ALA A 59 3.39 13.35 -11.97
N ALA A 60 3.94 12.68 -10.96
CA ALA A 60 4.59 13.34 -9.83
C ALA A 60 5.88 14.04 -10.24
N ARG A 61 6.69 13.43 -11.12
CA ARG A 61 7.90 14.05 -11.70
C ARG A 61 7.58 15.36 -12.41
N VAL A 62 6.59 15.37 -13.29
CA VAL A 62 6.16 16.61 -13.99
C VAL A 62 5.79 17.69 -12.98
N ARG A 63 5.02 17.33 -11.94
CA ARG A 63 4.62 18.28 -10.89
C ARG A 63 5.81 18.80 -10.09
N ILE A 64 6.79 17.95 -9.80
CA ILE A 64 8.04 18.33 -9.12
C ILE A 64 8.86 19.29 -9.97
N ASP A 65 9.04 18.98 -11.26
CA ASP A 65 9.79 19.83 -12.20
C ASP A 65 9.17 21.22 -12.33
N GLU A 66 7.82 21.32 -12.34
CA GLU A 66 7.11 22.59 -12.30
C GLU A 66 7.39 23.40 -11.02
N ILE A 67 7.36 22.76 -9.85
CA ILE A 67 7.60 23.42 -8.55
C ILE A 67 9.02 23.97 -8.51
N LEU A 68 10.00 23.16 -8.90
CA LEU A 68 11.41 23.55 -8.92
C LEU A 68 11.69 24.63 -9.98
N GLY A 69 11.12 24.51 -11.17
CA GLY A 69 11.26 25.48 -12.26
C GLY A 69 10.66 26.86 -11.95
N ALA A 70 9.64 26.91 -11.09
CA ALA A 70 9.06 28.15 -10.58
C ALA A 70 9.88 28.80 -9.44
N GLY A 71 11.03 28.21 -9.07
CA GLY A 71 11.86 28.67 -7.94
C GLY A 71 11.38 28.21 -6.56
N GLY A 72 10.50 27.22 -6.50
CA GLY A 72 10.06 26.59 -5.26
C GLY A 72 11.07 25.59 -4.68
N SER A 73 10.78 25.11 -3.46
CA SER A 73 11.53 24.03 -2.78
C SER A 73 10.57 22.92 -2.37
N LEU A 74 11.08 21.68 -2.30
CA LEU A 74 10.41 20.51 -1.72
C LEU A 74 10.72 20.36 -0.22
#